data_AF-A0A2V8IWL9-F1
#
_entry.id   AF-A0A2V8IWL9-F1
#
_cell.length_a   1.000
_cell.length_b   1.000
_cell.length_c   1.000
_cell.angle_alpha   90.00
_cell.angle_beta   90.00
_cell.angle_gamma   90.00
#
_symmetry.space_group_name_H-M   'P 1'
#
loop_
_entity.id
_entity.type
_entity.pdbx_description
1 polymer ?
#
loop_
_entity_poly.entity_id
_entity_poly.type
_entity_poly.pdbx_seq_one_letter_code
_entity_poly.pdbx_strand_id
1 'polypeptide(L)'
;MRWNSVLFVAAVAAVLLLNLGVAAQEAGQQGGGRSPQRGANLPPAGPTPRLSDGKPDFSGHWNNPYTPNMAGPKGASALDPTTRLPFDWPHKGEPLLDAKGQPKTYDLPYTEWGLKQWKEYDPEKNGDYAGSCLPFGMSRNINSPHGVQIVHSNGAFAFLFEQNTWFHWISLDPNFKWPADLPPSWTGVSAAHWDGDTLVIETTGFNGYTR
;
A
#
# COMPACT_ATOMS: atom_id res chain seq x y z
N MET A 1 -38.51 -46.24 -33.42
CA MET A 1 -38.54 -45.06 -32.50
C MET A 1 -37.95 -45.47 -31.16
N ARG A 2 -37.21 -44.57 -30.50
CA ARG A 2 -36.56 -44.69 -29.17
C ARG A 2 -35.03 -44.92 -29.13
N TRP A 3 -34.23 -44.19 -29.90
CA TRP A 3 -32.76 -44.15 -29.70
C TRP A 3 -32.17 -42.71 -29.63
N ASN A 4 -33.01 -41.68 -29.47
CA ASN A 4 -32.55 -40.27 -29.40
C ASN A 4 -32.65 -39.64 -28.00
N SER A 5 -33.15 -40.35 -26.99
CA SER A 5 -33.42 -39.76 -25.66
C SER A 5 -32.27 -39.94 -24.66
N VAL A 6 -31.34 -40.86 -24.89
CA VAL A 6 -30.26 -41.18 -23.92
C VAL A 6 -29.05 -40.26 -24.08
N LEU A 7 -28.72 -39.86 -25.32
CA LEU A 7 -27.58 -38.97 -25.57
C LEU A 7 -27.83 -37.52 -25.11
N PHE A 8 -29.08 -37.07 -25.08
CA PHE A 8 -29.42 -35.72 -24.61
C PHE A 8 -29.30 -35.57 -23.09
N VAL A 9 -29.57 -36.63 -22.32
CA VAL A 9 -29.45 -36.61 -20.86
C VAL A 9 -27.99 -36.65 -20.41
N ALA A 10 -27.13 -37.39 -21.12
CA ALA A 10 -25.70 -37.45 -20.82
C ALA A 10 -24.96 -36.13 -21.08
N ALA A 11 -25.33 -35.40 -22.14
CA ALA A 11 -24.72 -34.10 -22.45
C ALA A 11 -25.10 -33.00 -21.44
N VAL A 12 -26.32 -33.02 -20.91
CA VAL A 12 -26.76 -32.07 -19.87
C VAL A 12 -26.12 -32.39 -18.51
N ALA A 13 -25.90 -33.66 -18.18
CA ALA A 13 -25.19 -34.05 -16.95
C ALA A 13 -23.70 -33.66 -16.97
N ALA A 14 -23.03 -33.73 -18.13
CA ALA A 14 -21.62 -33.34 -18.26
C ALA A 14 -21.41 -31.81 -18.14
N VAL A 15 -22.35 -31.00 -18.63
CA VAL A 15 -22.29 -29.53 -18.50
C VAL A 15 -22.61 -29.06 -17.07
N LEU A 16 -23.37 -29.84 -16.31
CA LEU A 16 -23.63 -29.57 -14.89
C LEU A 16 -22.46 -29.97 -13.97
N LEU A 17 -21.64 -30.95 -14.36
CA LEU A 17 -20.45 -31.37 -13.59
C LEU A 17 -19.20 -30.52 -13.87
N LEU A 18 -19.16 -29.76 -14.97
CA LEU A 18 -18.07 -28.82 -15.28
C LEU A 18 -18.17 -27.47 -14.54
N ASN A 19 -19.29 -27.18 -13.85
CA ASN A 19 -19.47 -25.95 -13.07
C ASN A 19 -19.10 -26.08 -11.58
N LEU A 20 -18.64 -27.25 -11.12
CA LEU A 20 -18.24 -27.45 -9.71
C LEU A 20 -16.78 -27.06 -9.42
N GLY A 21 -16.04 -26.54 -10.41
CA GLY A 21 -14.65 -26.11 -10.27
C GLY A 21 -14.43 -24.61 -10.04
N VAL A 22 -15.48 -23.79 -10.05
CA VAL A 22 -15.38 -22.32 -9.87
C VAL A 22 -16.09 -21.90 -8.58
N ALA A 23 -15.71 -22.52 -7.46
CA ALA A 23 -16.04 -22.05 -6.12
C ALA A 23 -14.79 -21.61 -5.33
N ALA A 24 -13.62 -21.53 -5.99
CA ALA A 24 -12.37 -21.10 -5.35
C ALA A 24 -12.02 -19.61 -5.60
N GLN A 25 -12.90 -18.85 -6.28
CA GLN A 25 -12.63 -17.45 -6.64
C GLN A 25 -13.38 -16.41 -5.78
N GLU A 26 -14.02 -16.85 -4.69
CA GLU A 26 -14.59 -15.95 -3.67
C GLU A 26 -13.72 -15.84 -2.40
N ALA A 27 -12.42 -16.12 -2.50
CA ALA A 27 -11.45 -15.55 -1.57
C ALA A 27 -11.05 -14.12 -2.03
N GLY A 28 -12.02 -13.34 -2.49
CA GLY A 28 -11.85 -11.90 -2.57
C GLY A 28 -11.63 -11.40 -1.16
N GLN A 29 -10.47 -10.79 -0.88
CA GLN A 29 -10.20 -10.03 0.33
C GLN A 29 -11.35 -9.07 0.58
N GLN A 30 -12.32 -9.51 1.38
CA GLN A 30 -13.20 -8.60 2.09
C GLN A 30 -12.29 -7.84 3.02
N GLY A 31 -12.00 -6.59 2.65
CA GLY A 31 -11.29 -5.65 3.52
C GLY A 31 -11.91 -5.73 4.92
N GLY A 32 -11.04 -5.88 5.92
CA GLY A 32 -11.42 -6.20 7.29
C GLY A 32 -12.70 -5.51 7.72
N GLY A 33 -13.76 -6.30 7.89
CA GLY A 33 -15.04 -5.80 8.36
C GLY A 33 -14.87 -5.14 9.73
N ARG A 34 -15.40 -3.93 9.88
CA ARG A 34 -15.50 -3.26 11.19
C ARG A 34 -16.36 -4.12 12.11
N SER A 35 -15.72 -4.90 12.97
CA SER A 35 -16.41 -5.48 14.12
C SER A 35 -16.71 -4.38 15.15
N PRO A 36 -17.82 -4.45 15.91
CA PRO A 36 -18.22 -3.40 16.86
C PRO A 36 -17.30 -3.31 18.08
N GLN A 37 -16.45 -4.30 18.32
CA GLN A 37 -15.40 -4.25 19.32
C GLN A 37 -14.20 -3.49 18.76
N ARG A 38 -13.67 -2.51 19.51
CA ARG A 38 -12.35 -1.91 19.27
C ARG A 38 -11.27 -3.00 19.27
N GLY A 39 -11.10 -3.68 18.15
CA GLY A 39 -10.06 -4.64 17.85
C GLY A 39 -9.35 -4.16 16.60
N ALA A 40 -8.03 -4.21 16.61
CA ALA A 40 -7.21 -3.88 15.44
C ALA A 40 -7.74 -4.59 14.19
N ASN A 41 -7.53 -3.99 13.01
CA ASN A 41 -7.68 -4.70 11.74
C ASN A 41 -6.63 -5.82 11.71
N LEU A 42 -6.96 -6.98 12.26
CA LEU A 42 -6.10 -8.15 12.25
C LEU A 42 -6.09 -8.73 10.83
N PRO A 43 -4.94 -9.24 10.35
CA PRO A 43 -4.89 -9.92 9.07
C PRO A 43 -5.83 -11.13 9.10
N PRO A 44 -6.38 -11.55 7.94
CA PRO A 44 -7.16 -12.77 7.84
C PRO A 44 -6.40 -13.97 8.42
N ALA A 45 -7.12 -14.87 9.09
CA ALA A 45 -6.53 -16.10 9.61
C ALA A 45 -6.15 -17.04 8.45
N GLY A 46 -5.00 -17.71 8.56
CA GLY A 46 -4.53 -18.69 7.60
C GLY A 46 -3.03 -18.59 7.30
N PRO A 47 -2.50 -19.48 6.44
CA PRO A 47 -1.15 -19.34 5.92
C PRO A 47 -1.03 -18.11 5.02
N THR A 48 0.16 -17.51 4.95
CA THR A 48 0.45 -16.40 4.01
C THR A 48 0.17 -16.85 2.57
N PRO A 49 -0.65 -16.10 1.81
CA PRO A 49 -0.85 -16.36 0.38
C PRO A 49 0.47 -16.34 -0.38
N ARG A 50 0.62 -17.24 -1.35
CA ARG A 50 1.87 -17.42 -2.10
C ARG A 50 1.57 -17.47 -3.59
N LEU A 51 2.47 -16.90 -4.39
CA LEU A 51 2.47 -16.99 -5.84
C LEU A 51 2.83 -18.42 -6.31
N SER A 52 2.73 -18.68 -7.61
CA SER A 52 3.06 -19.98 -8.21
C SER A 52 4.52 -20.38 -8.07
N ASP A 53 5.42 -19.42 -7.82
CA ASP A 53 6.84 -19.63 -7.52
C ASP A 53 7.14 -19.82 -6.02
N GLY A 54 6.10 -19.80 -5.17
CA GLY A 54 6.22 -19.95 -3.72
C GLY A 54 6.65 -18.68 -3.00
N LYS A 55 6.77 -17.53 -3.66
CA LYS A 55 7.00 -16.24 -2.99
C LYS A 55 5.72 -15.70 -2.35
N PRO A 56 5.80 -14.87 -1.28
CA PRO A 56 4.63 -14.21 -0.73
C PRO A 56 3.85 -13.42 -1.79
N ASP A 57 2.53 -13.56 -1.81
CA ASP A 57 1.65 -12.80 -2.68
C ASP A 57 1.08 -11.57 -1.95
N PHE A 58 1.36 -10.39 -2.48
CA PHE A 58 0.88 -9.11 -1.96
C PHE A 58 -0.40 -8.62 -2.65
N SER A 59 -0.93 -9.35 -3.63
CA SER A 59 -2.13 -8.99 -4.37
C SER A 59 -3.31 -8.70 -3.43
N GLY A 60 -4.07 -7.66 -3.75
CA GLY A 60 -5.25 -7.31 -2.97
C GLY A 60 -5.51 -5.82 -2.85
N HIS A 61 -6.67 -5.49 -2.30
CA HIS A 61 -7.02 -4.12 -1.95
C HIS A 61 -6.57 -3.82 -0.51
N TRP A 62 -5.59 -2.95 -0.39
CA TRP A 62 -5.03 -2.48 0.87
C TRP A 62 -5.68 -1.15 1.21
N ASN A 63 -6.74 -1.22 2.02
CA ASN A 63 -7.37 -0.03 2.56
C ASN A 63 -6.72 0.33 3.89
N ASN A 64 -6.13 1.52 3.97
CA ASN A 64 -5.70 2.05 5.25
C ASN A 64 -6.93 2.70 5.91
N PRO A 65 -7.45 2.20 7.06
CA PRO A 65 -8.40 2.99 7.82
C PRO A 65 -7.74 4.35 8.08
N TYR A 66 -8.41 5.44 7.66
CA TYR A 66 -7.89 6.79 7.84
C TYR A 66 -7.29 6.92 9.24
N THR A 67 -5.97 7.15 9.30
CA THR A 67 -5.27 7.27 10.57
C THR A 67 -5.05 8.76 10.84
N PRO A 68 -6.01 9.45 11.52
CA PRO A 68 -6.03 10.90 11.61
C PRO A 68 -4.82 11.53 12.30
N ASN A 69 -3.98 10.73 12.97
CA ASN A 69 -2.73 11.18 13.57
C ASN A 69 -1.88 9.98 14.01
N MET A 70 -0.78 9.67 13.32
CA MET A 70 0.18 8.64 13.76
C MET A 70 0.91 9.03 15.06
N ALA A 71 0.90 10.33 15.40
CA ALA A 71 1.69 10.96 16.45
C ALA A 71 0.83 11.67 17.51
N GLY A 72 -0.47 11.40 17.55
CA GLY A 72 -1.40 12.14 18.40
C GLY A 72 -1.26 11.82 19.88
N PRO A 73 -2.08 12.41 20.77
CA PRO A 73 -2.08 12.08 22.21
C PRO A 73 -2.42 10.60 22.51
N LYS A 74 -2.79 9.83 21.48
CA LYS A 74 -2.85 8.36 21.50
C LYS A 74 -1.75 7.72 20.63
N GLY A 75 -0.53 8.28 20.60
CA GLY A 75 0.67 7.71 19.97
C GLY A 75 0.99 6.27 20.39
N ALA A 76 0.17 5.72 21.28
CA ALA A 76 -0.06 4.31 21.56
C ALA A 76 -0.34 3.39 20.36
N SER A 77 -0.51 3.88 19.13
CA SER A 77 -0.56 3.00 17.94
C SER A 77 0.83 2.60 17.44
N ALA A 78 1.86 3.40 17.72
CA ALA A 78 3.22 3.00 17.43
C ALA A 78 3.73 2.11 18.57
N LEU A 79 3.93 0.84 18.23
CA LEU A 79 4.47 -0.15 19.14
C LEU A 79 5.96 -0.33 18.86
N ASP A 80 6.75 -0.51 19.91
CA ASP A 80 8.10 -1.01 19.76
C ASP A 80 8.05 -2.38 19.06
N PRO A 81 8.80 -2.59 17.96
CA PRO A 81 8.70 -3.82 17.17
C PRO A 81 9.19 -5.06 17.92
N THR A 82 9.97 -4.88 18.98
CA THR A 82 10.52 -5.94 19.83
C THR A 82 9.59 -6.25 21.00
N THR A 83 9.14 -5.24 21.73
CA THR A 83 8.38 -5.41 22.98
C THR A 83 6.87 -5.39 22.78
N ARG A 84 6.39 -4.87 21.63
CA ARG A 84 4.97 -4.64 21.32
C ARG A 84 4.24 -3.74 22.35
N LEU A 85 4.98 -2.92 23.08
CA LEU A 85 4.46 -1.92 24.00
C LEU A 85 4.43 -0.54 23.33
N PRO A 86 3.62 0.42 23.83
CA PRO A 86 3.65 1.79 23.35
C PRO A 86 5.08 2.36 23.39
N PHE A 87 5.55 2.90 22.28
CA PHE A 87 6.89 3.47 22.20
C PHE A 87 7.00 4.73 23.08
N ASP A 88 8.10 4.86 23.84
CA ASP A 88 8.38 6.05 24.65
C ASP A 88 9.32 6.99 23.88
N TRP A 89 8.75 8.06 23.32
CA TRP A 89 9.48 8.96 22.43
C TRP A 89 10.33 9.99 23.19
N PRO A 90 11.55 10.28 22.71
CA PRO A 90 12.24 11.50 23.10
C PRO A 90 11.35 12.72 22.81
N HIS A 91 11.24 13.66 23.76
CA HIS A 91 10.43 14.89 23.63
C HIS A 91 8.90 14.71 23.63
N LYS A 92 8.39 13.55 24.07
CA LYS A 92 6.96 13.31 24.21
C LYS A 92 6.27 14.40 25.03
N GLY A 93 5.26 15.04 24.44
CA GLY A 93 4.50 16.12 25.07
C GLY A 93 5.14 17.52 24.98
N GLU A 94 6.32 17.67 24.37
CA GLU A 94 6.88 18.99 24.07
C GLU A 94 6.13 19.65 22.90
N PRO A 95 5.85 20.96 22.97
CA PRO A 95 5.20 21.66 21.86
C PRO A 95 6.17 21.83 20.68
N LEU A 96 5.84 21.20 19.54
CA LEU A 96 6.50 21.50 18.27
C LEU A 96 5.76 22.64 17.58
N LEU A 97 6.48 23.73 17.26
CA LEU A 97 5.90 24.85 16.54
C LEU A 97 5.94 24.58 15.02
N ASP A 98 4.85 24.87 14.32
CA ASP A 98 4.84 24.89 12.85
C ASP A 98 5.52 26.17 12.29
N ALA A 99 5.56 26.32 10.96
CA ALA A 99 6.11 27.50 10.29
C ALA A 99 5.46 28.83 10.72
N LYS A 100 4.28 28.80 11.33
CA LYS A 100 3.53 29.96 11.83
C LYS A 100 3.69 30.16 13.34
N GLY A 101 4.58 29.41 13.99
CA GLY A 101 4.79 29.47 15.43
C GLY A 101 3.63 28.89 16.23
N GLN A 102 2.68 28.18 15.60
CA GLN A 102 1.55 27.59 16.29
C GLN A 102 1.95 26.25 16.90
N PRO A 103 1.59 25.97 18.16
CA PRO A 103 1.87 24.69 18.78
C PRO A 103 1.06 23.61 18.08
N LYS A 104 1.81 22.69 17.49
CA LYS A 104 1.39 21.63 16.61
C LYS A 104 2.05 20.38 17.19
N THR A 105 1.51 19.87 18.30
CA THR A 105 2.06 18.71 19.00
C THR A 105 2.08 17.51 18.06
N TYR A 106 3.26 16.97 17.77
CA TYR A 106 3.41 15.74 17.00
C TYR A 106 4.61 14.98 17.57
N ASP A 107 4.34 13.99 18.42
CA ASP A 107 5.32 13.13 19.10
C ASP A 107 6.07 12.22 18.08
N LEU A 108 6.82 12.81 17.14
CA LEU A 108 7.61 12.09 16.14
C LEU A 108 9.10 12.37 16.36
N PRO A 109 9.96 11.33 16.37
CA PRO A 109 11.40 11.47 16.58
C PRO A 109 12.07 11.98 15.31
N TYR A 110 11.87 13.26 14.98
CA TYR A 110 12.53 13.85 13.84
C TYR A 110 14.05 13.88 14.06
N THR A 111 14.80 13.53 13.02
CA THR A 111 16.23 13.91 12.95
C THR A 111 16.34 15.44 12.88
N GLU A 112 17.52 16.01 13.17
CA GLU A 112 17.73 17.47 13.05
C GLU A 112 17.33 17.99 11.67
N TRP A 113 17.67 17.25 10.62
CA TRP A 113 17.26 17.54 9.25
C TRP A 113 15.74 17.49 9.09
N GLY A 114 15.07 16.44 9.58
CA GLY A 114 13.62 16.29 9.46
C GLY A 114 12.84 17.39 10.20
N LEU A 115 13.30 17.77 11.40
CA LEU A 115 12.71 18.85 12.18
C LEU A 115 12.86 20.19 11.47
N LYS A 116 14.01 20.42 10.83
CA LYS A 116 14.23 21.59 10.00
C LYS A 116 13.24 21.63 8.83
N GLN A 117 13.08 20.53 8.09
CA GLN A 117 12.10 20.45 6.99
C GLN A 117 10.67 20.72 7.47
N TRP A 118 10.28 20.15 8.62
CA TRP A 118 8.97 20.38 9.22
C TRP A 118 8.70 21.87 9.53
N LYS A 119 9.67 22.54 10.17
CA LYS A 119 9.55 23.96 10.55
C LYS A 119 9.56 24.90 9.34
N GLU A 120 10.28 24.55 8.28
CA GLU A 120 10.40 25.37 7.08
C GLU A 120 9.23 25.15 6.09
N TYR A 121 8.39 24.14 6.28
CA TYR A 121 7.26 23.84 5.40
C TYR A 121 6.11 24.84 5.57
N ASP A 122 5.93 25.72 4.57
CA ASP A 122 4.84 26.70 4.48
C ASP A 122 4.11 26.57 3.13
N PRO A 123 3.05 25.75 3.03
CA PRO A 123 2.31 25.53 1.78
C PRO A 123 1.47 26.74 1.35
N GLU A 124 1.18 27.69 2.25
CA GLU A 124 0.41 28.88 1.90
C GLU A 124 1.28 29.90 1.17
N LYS A 125 2.54 30.08 1.62
CA LYS A 125 3.48 31.00 0.96
C LYS A 125 4.22 30.37 -0.21
N ASN A 126 4.66 29.12 -0.06
CA ASN A 126 5.49 28.45 -1.06
C ASN A 126 4.67 27.60 -2.05
N GLY A 127 3.37 27.46 -1.81
CA GLY A 127 2.46 26.62 -2.59
C GLY A 127 2.51 25.15 -2.18
N ASP A 128 1.34 24.50 -2.17
CA ASP A 128 1.23 23.05 -2.14
C ASP A 128 1.10 22.53 -3.58
N TYR A 129 2.01 21.65 -3.99
CA TYR A 129 1.97 21.03 -5.32
C TYR A 129 0.71 20.19 -5.50
N ALA A 130 0.26 19.50 -4.43
CA ALA A 130 -0.96 18.70 -4.46
C ALA A 130 -2.21 19.61 -4.56
N GLY A 131 -2.20 20.75 -3.86
CA GLY A 131 -3.22 21.79 -3.98
C GLY A 131 -3.25 22.45 -5.37
N SER A 132 -2.17 22.35 -6.14
CA SER A 132 -2.05 22.82 -7.51
C SER A 132 -2.39 21.75 -8.56
N CYS A 133 -3.10 20.68 -8.15
CA CYS A 133 -3.50 19.55 -9.01
C CYS A 133 -2.32 18.82 -9.70
N LEU A 134 -1.10 18.94 -9.17
CA LEU A 134 0.05 18.18 -9.66
C LEU A 134 0.07 16.76 -9.06
N PRO A 135 0.72 15.79 -9.71
CA PRO A 135 0.76 14.42 -9.21
C PRO A 135 1.28 14.30 -7.77
N PHE A 136 0.68 13.43 -6.95
CA PHE A 136 1.00 13.34 -5.51
C PHE A 136 2.39 12.73 -5.22
N GLY A 137 2.93 11.99 -6.18
CA GLY A 137 4.14 11.20 -6.00
C GLY A 137 3.96 10.03 -5.04
N MET A 138 5.03 9.28 -4.80
CA MET A 138 4.94 8.00 -4.11
C MET A 138 4.46 8.14 -2.65
N SER A 139 5.12 8.97 -1.84
CA SER A 139 4.83 9.09 -0.41
C SER A 139 3.41 9.59 -0.12
N ARG A 140 2.89 10.54 -0.90
CA ARG A 140 1.52 11.04 -0.66
C ARG A 140 0.44 10.13 -1.26
N ASN A 141 0.76 9.38 -2.32
CA ASN A 141 -0.13 8.34 -2.81
C ASN A 141 -0.32 7.19 -1.79
N ILE A 142 0.75 6.71 -1.15
CA ILE A 142 0.64 5.62 -0.17
C ILE A 142 -0.02 6.06 1.16
N ASN A 143 0.12 7.34 1.52
CA ASN A 143 -0.48 7.92 2.73
C ASN A 143 -1.82 8.63 2.46
N SER A 144 -2.38 8.48 1.26
CA SER A 144 -3.69 8.99 0.90
C SER A 144 -4.77 8.32 1.78
N PRO A 145 -5.89 9.00 2.10
CA PRO A 145 -7.02 8.37 2.79
C PRO A 145 -7.74 7.30 1.95
N HIS A 146 -7.38 7.17 0.67
CA HIS A 146 -7.95 6.22 -0.27
C HIS A 146 -7.13 4.92 -0.34
N GLY A 147 -7.78 3.82 -0.73
CA GLY A 147 -7.12 2.52 -0.78
C GLY A 147 -6.08 2.43 -1.91
N VAL A 148 -5.18 1.45 -1.78
CA VAL A 148 -4.27 1.03 -2.85
C VAL A 148 -4.55 -0.42 -3.21
N GLN A 149 -4.79 -0.69 -4.48
CA GLN A 149 -4.83 -2.06 -4.99
C GLN A 149 -3.43 -2.45 -5.44
N ILE A 150 -2.93 -3.58 -4.94
CA ILE A 150 -1.71 -4.21 -5.42
C ILE A 150 -2.09 -5.30 -6.43
N VAL A 151 -1.43 -5.28 -7.58
CA VAL A 151 -1.45 -6.35 -8.58
C VAL A 151 -0.06 -6.95 -8.63
N HIS A 152 0.07 -8.23 -8.30
CA HIS A 152 1.34 -8.91 -8.21
C HIS A 152 1.34 -10.21 -9.03
N SER A 153 2.46 -10.44 -9.71
CA SER A 153 2.76 -11.65 -10.47
C SER A 153 4.25 -11.93 -10.35
N ASN A 154 4.71 -13.10 -10.80
CA ASN A 154 6.13 -13.49 -10.70
C ASN A 154 7.09 -12.51 -11.42
N GLY A 155 6.59 -11.70 -12.37
CA GLY A 155 7.41 -10.76 -13.16
C GLY A 155 7.10 -9.27 -12.96
N ALA A 156 5.96 -8.94 -12.35
CA ALA A 156 5.52 -7.55 -12.19
C ALA A 156 4.77 -7.31 -10.87
N PHE A 157 5.00 -6.13 -10.31
CA PHE A 157 4.29 -5.58 -9.16
C PHE A 157 3.77 -4.20 -9.55
N ALA A 158 2.51 -3.90 -9.22
CA ALA A 158 1.95 -2.59 -9.49
C ALA A 158 1.12 -2.10 -8.31
N PHE A 159 1.31 -0.83 -7.96
CA PHE A 159 0.39 -0.08 -7.12
C PHE A 159 -0.63 0.62 -8.00
N LEU A 160 -1.91 0.42 -7.71
CA LEU A 160 -3.02 1.17 -8.30
C LEU A 160 -3.64 2.01 -7.19
N PHE A 161 -3.44 3.32 -7.26
CA PHE A 161 -3.97 4.26 -6.29
C PHE A 161 -5.38 4.67 -6.69
N GLU A 162 -6.33 4.51 -5.77
CA GLU A 162 -7.70 4.98 -5.98
C GLU A 162 -7.73 6.51 -6.16
N GLN A 163 -6.87 7.23 -5.44
CA GLN A 163 -6.70 8.67 -5.63
C GLN A 163 -6.23 8.99 -7.06
N ASN A 164 -7.09 9.67 -7.81
CA ASN A 164 -6.84 10.13 -9.19
C ASN A 164 -6.53 9.02 -10.22
N THR A 165 -6.81 7.76 -9.89
CA THR A 165 -6.59 6.60 -10.76
C THR A 165 -5.14 6.51 -11.26
N TRP A 166 -4.17 6.90 -10.42
CA TRP A 166 -2.76 6.77 -10.74
C TRP A 166 -2.25 5.36 -10.50
N PHE A 167 -1.19 4.99 -11.21
CA PHE A 167 -0.54 3.71 -11.02
C PHE A 167 0.98 3.86 -11.03
N HIS A 168 1.65 2.92 -10.39
CA HIS A 168 3.10 2.80 -10.40
C HIS A 168 3.49 1.35 -10.62
N TRP A 169 4.20 1.09 -11.73
CA TRP A 169 4.60 -0.26 -12.15
C TRP A 169 6.06 -0.52 -11.82
N ILE A 170 6.35 -1.76 -11.43
CA ILE A 170 7.63 -2.21 -10.91
C ILE A 170 7.93 -3.59 -11.52
N SER A 171 9.10 -3.72 -12.13
CA SER A 171 9.58 -5.01 -12.65
C SER A 171 10.18 -5.85 -11.53
N LEU A 172 9.91 -7.16 -11.53
CA LEU A 172 10.64 -8.16 -10.74
C LEU A 172 11.68 -8.95 -11.57
N ASP A 173 11.81 -8.67 -12.87
CA ASP A 173 12.84 -9.32 -13.69
C ASP A 173 14.23 -8.83 -13.24
N PRO A 174 15.12 -9.72 -12.75
CA PRO A 174 16.46 -9.33 -12.30
C PRO A 174 17.34 -8.77 -13.42
N ASN A 175 16.98 -9.00 -14.68
CA ASN A 175 17.69 -8.48 -15.85
C ASN A 175 17.15 -7.13 -16.32
N PHE A 176 16.00 -6.70 -15.79
CA PHE A 176 15.38 -5.45 -16.19
C PHE A 176 16.21 -4.25 -15.72
N LYS A 177 16.40 -3.30 -16.63
CA LYS A 177 17.07 -2.02 -16.34
C LYS A 177 16.28 -0.91 -17.01
N TRP A 178 15.99 0.13 -16.23
CA TRP A 178 15.44 1.37 -16.78
C TRP A 178 16.47 2.04 -17.71
N PRO A 179 16.04 2.71 -18.79
CA PRO A 179 16.92 3.57 -19.58
C PRO A 179 17.58 4.63 -18.69
N ALA A 180 18.88 4.84 -18.88
CA ALA A 180 19.68 5.75 -18.03
C ALA A 180 19.31 7.23 -18.23
N ASP A 181 18.66 7.57 -19.35
CA ASP A 181 18.30 8.91 -19.78
C ASP A 181 16.82 9.26 -19.52
N LEU A 182 16.12 8.45 -18.71
CA LEU A 182 14.75 8.80 -18.32
C LEU A 182 14.72 10.12 -17.54
N PRO A 183 13.81 11.05 -17.91
CA PRO A 183 13.63 12.27 -17.13
C PRO A 183 13.10 11.92 -15.73
N PRO A 184 13.47 12.69 -14.70
CA PRO A 184 12.91 12.51 -13.36
C PRO A 184 11.38 12.64 -13.35
N SER A 185 10.72 11.86 -12.52
CA SER A 185 9.25 11.78 -12.45
C SER A 185 8.72 11.99 -11.03
N TRP A 186 7.39 12.07 -10.89
CA TRP A 186 6.73 12.28 -9.60
C TRP A 186 6.79 11.06 -8.68
N THR A 187 6.77 9.85 -9.25
CA THR A 187 6.83 8.58 -8.49
C THR A 187 8.19 7.89 -8.61
N GLY A 188 9.13 8.49 -9.33
CA GLY A 188 10.40 7.88 -9.68
C GLY A 188 10.21 6.70 -10.64
N VAL A 189 11.27 5.88 -10.73
CA VAL A 189 11.28 4.59 -11.42
C VAL A 189 11.75 3.53 -10.44
N SER A 190 11.05 2.39 -10.41
CA SER A 190 11.33 1.34 -9.44
C SER A 190 11.73 0.02 -10.09
N ALA A 191 12.60 -0.72 -9.44
CA ALA A 191 12.92 -2.11 -9.73
C ALA A 191 12.90 -2.91 -8.43
N ALA A 192 12.54 -4.18 -8.51
CA ALA A 192 12.41 -5.02 -7.34
C ALA A 192 13.23 -6.31 -7.46
N HIS A 193 13.66 -6.83 -6.33
CA HIS A 193 14.30 -8.12 -6.20
C HIS A 193 13.90 -8.82 -4.90
N TRP A 194 14.08 -10.13 -4.84
CA TRP A 194 13.83 -10.92 -3.63
C TRP A 194 15.13 -11.14 -2.86
N ASP A 195 15.08 -10.88 -1.55
CA ASP A 195 16.05 -11.35 -0.56
C ASP A 195 15.35 -12.34 0.38
N GLY A 196 15.56 -13.64 0.13
CA GLY A 196 14.79 -14.70 0.79
C GLY A 196 13.28 -14.55 0.54
N ASP A 197 12.52 -14.33 1.62
CA ASP A 197 11.06 -14.08 1.61
C ASP A 197 10.72 -12.57 1.66
N THR A 198 11.71 -11.68 1.53
CA THR A 198 11.52 -10.22 1.53
C THR A 198 11.62 -9.66 0.12
N LEU A 199 10.59 -8.91 -0.30
CA LEU A 199 10.61 -8.15 -1.55
C LEU A 199 11.24 -6.78 -1.28
N VAL A 200 12.39 -6.52 -1.90
CA VAL A 200 13.08 -5.24 -1.84
C VAL A 200 12.74 -4.45 -3.09
N ILE A 201 12.21 -3.23 -2.90
CA ILE A 201 11.88 -2.30 -3.98
C ILE A 201 12.79 -1.08 -3.85
N GLU A 202 13.57 -0.82 -4.89
CA GLU A 202 14.42 0.36 -4.98
C GLU A 202 13.81 1.35 -5.96
N THR A 203 13.74 2.61 -5.56
CA THR A 203 13.16 3.68 -6.39
C THR A 203 14.16 4.83 -6.54
N THR A 204 14.36 5.28 -7.77
CA THR A 204 15.25 6.39 -8.13
C THR A 204 14.55 7.37 -9.07
N GLY A 205 15.23 8.45 -9.49
CA GLY A 205 14.70 9.36 -10.51
C GLY A 205 13.52 10.23 -10.07
N PHE A 206 13.44 10.59 -8.78
CA PHE A 206 12.44 11.55 -8.31
C PHE A 206 12.75 12.97 -8.81
N ASN A 207 11.71 13.71 -9.16
CA ASN A 207 11.82 15.07 -9.67
C ASN A 207 12.05 16.15 -8.59
N GLY A 208 11.99 15.78 -7.30
CA GLY A 208 12.22 16.69 -6.17
C GLY A 208 11.08 17.66 -5.86
N TYR A 209 9.94 17.58 -6.57
CA TYR A 209 8.77 18.39 -6.27
C TYR A 209 7.92 17.83 -5.13
N THR A 210 8.01 16.51 -4.90
CA THR A 210 7.33 15.82 -3.80
C THR A 210 8.20 15.89 -2.55
N ARG A 211 7.65 16.36 -1.43
CA ARG A 211 8.35 16.60 -0.17
C ARG A 211 7.56 16.02 0.99
#